data_AF-A0A7C7A6W8-F1
#
_entry.id   AF-A0A7C7A6W8-F1
#
_cell.length_a   1.000
_cell.length_b   1.000
_cell.length_c   1.000
_cell.angle_alpha   90.00
_cell.angle_beta   90.00
_cell.angle_gamma   90.00
#
_symmetry.space_group_name_H-M   'P 1'
#
loop_
_entity.id
_entity.type
_entity.pdbx_description
1 polymer ?
#
loop_
_entity_poly.entity_id
_entity_poly.type
_entity_poly.pdbx_seq_one_letter_code
_entity_poly.pdbx_strand_id
1 'polypeptide(L)' 'MDARMKIEQEIERKRKIIEDCEKIMEQIPAHLRPSQEFALNIYKKEIEALEQELMNLGNENVIKK' A
#
# COMPACT_ATOMS: atom_id res chain seq x y z
N MET A 1 -10.74 -8.36 -15.85
CA MET A 1 -9.94 -8.65 -14.65
C MET A 1 -10.82 -8.47 -13.44
N ASP A 2 -10.87 -9.48 -12.57
CA ASP A 2 -11.58 -9.46 -11.30
C ASP A 2 -11.17 -8.23 -10.46
N ALA A 3 -12.13 -7.55 -9.84
CA ALA A 3 -11.89 -6.37 -9.01
C ALA A 3 -10.93 -6.70 -7.86
N ARG A 4 -11.05 -7.90 -7.28
CA ARG A 4 -10.13 -8.39 -6.26
C ARG A 4 -8.68 -8.47 -6.77
N MET A 5 -8.48 -9.09 -7.93
CA MET A 5 -7.14 -9.25 -8.53
C MET A 5 -6.49 -7.88 -8.83
N LYS A 6 -7.27 -6.88 -9.24
CA LYS A 6 -6.75 -5.51 -9.44
C LYS A 6 -6.26 -4.88 -8.14
N ILE A 7 -7.02 -5.04 -7.05
CA ILE A 7 -6.64 -4.51 -5.74
C ILE A 7 -5.38 -5.21 -5.22
N GLU A 8 -5.30 -6.54 -5.34
CA GLU A 8 -4.12 -7.32 -4.96
C GLU A 8 -2.87 -6.88 -5.74
N GLN A 9 -2.99 -6.64 -7.05
CA GLN A 9 -1.90 -6.14 -7.88
C GLN A 9 -1.44 -4.72 -7.49
N GLU A 10 -2.38 -3.82 -7.16
CA GLU A 10 -2.02 -2.48 -6.73
C GLU A 10 -1.37 -2.45 -5.34
N ILE A 11 -1.81 -3.31 -4.41
CA ILE A 11 -1.16 -3.48 -3.11
C ILE A 11 0.29 -3.94 -3.31
N GLU A 12 0.51 -4.97 -4.13
CA GLU A 12 1.85 -5.50 -4.41
C GLU A 12 2.75 -4.44 -5.06
N ARG A 13 2.22 -3.71 -6.05
CA ARG A 13 2.94 -2.61 -6.71
C ARG A 13 3.35 -1.53 -5.70
N LYS A 14 2.46 -1.11 -4.81
CA LYS A 14 2.75 -0.08 -3.78
C LYS A 14 3.74 -0.57 -2.74
N ARG A 15 3.65 -1.84 -2.30
CA ARG A 15 4.62 -2.45 -1.37
C ARG A 15 6.04 -2.43 -1.94
N LYS A 16 6.19 -2.79 -3.21
CA LYS A 16 7.48 -2.72 -3.89
C LYS A 16 8.04 -1.29 -3.96
N ILE A 17 7.19 -0.31 -4.27
CA ILE A 17 7.59 1.12 -4.26
C ILE A 17 8.08 1.54 -2.87
N ILE A 18 7.36 1.17 -1.81
CA ILE A 18 7.77 1.46 -0.43
C ILE A 18 9.14 0.85 -0.13
N GLU A 19 9.33 -0.44 -0.45
CA GLU A 19 10.59 -1.14 -0.21
C GLU A 19 11.77 -0.46 -0.92
N ASP A 20 11.60 -0.11 -2.19
CA ASP A 20 12.63 0.58 -2.97
C ASP A 20 12.92 1.98 -2.41
N CYS A 21 11.89 2.72 -1.98
CA CYS A 21 12.06 4.02 -1.34
C CYS A 21 12.75 3.91 0.03
N GLU A 22 12.41 2.92 0.85
CA GLU A 22 13.03 2.70 2.16
C GLU A 22 14.53 2.41 2.01
N LYS A 23 14.94 1.59 1.01
CA LYS A 23 16.35 1.36 0.67
C LYS A 23 17.08 2.64 0.26
N ILE A 24 16.43 3.51 -0.52
CA ILE A 24 17.03 4.79 -0.93
C ILE A 24 17.15 5.74 0.27
N MET A 25 16.16 5.75 1.18
CA MET A 25 16.19 6.61 2.36
C MET A 25 17.34 6.31 3.31
N GLU A 26 17.83 5.08 3.36
CA GLU A 26 19.02 4.72 4.15
C GLU A 26 20.25 5.58 3.78
N GLN A 27 20.33 6.01 2.52
CA GLN A 27 21.43 6.83 1.99
C GLN A 27 21.23 8.34 2.23
N ILE A 28 20.02 8.77 2.58
CA ILE A 28 19.68 10.18 2.80
C ILE A 28 20.02 10.56 4.25
N PRO A 29 20.68 11.69 4.54
CA PRO A 29 20.85 12.16 5.91
C PRO A 29 19.51 12.39 6.63
N ALA A 30 19.40 12.02 7.91
CA ALA A 30 18.13 12.04 8.66
C ALA A 30 17.38 13.39 8.60
N HIS A 31 18.10 14.51 8.67
CA HIS A 31 17.52 15.85 8.61
C HIS A 31 16.91 16.22 7.26
N LEU A 32 17.17 15.45 6.20
CA LEU A 32 16.61 15.62 4.86
C LEU A 32 15.51 14.62 4.50
N ARG A 33 15.16 13.70 5.41
CA ARG A 33 14.13 12.66 5.24
C ARG A 33 12.67 13.05 5.50
N PRO A 34 12.31 14.13 6.24
CA PRO A 34 10.93 14.32 6.69
C PRO A 34 9.88 14.31 5.57
N SER A 35 10.18 14.91 4.42
CA SER A 35 9.24 14.94 3.28
C SER A 35 9.03 13.56 2.65
N GLN A 36 10.09 12.76 2.57
CA GLN A 36 10.06 11.39 2.05
C GLN A 36 9.32 10.46 3.01
N GLU A 37 9.55 10.61 4.33
CA GLU A 37 8.84 9.86 5.36
C GLU A 37 7.34 10.18 5.34
N PHE A 38 6.98 11.46 5.16
CA PHE A 38 5.58 11.86 4.99
C PHE A 38 4.95 11.21 3.75
N ALA A 39 5.64 11.23 2.61
CA ALA A 39 5.16 10.59 1.38
C ALA A 39 5.00 9.07 1.56
N LEU A 40 5.95 8.39 2.21
CA LEU A 40 5.85 6.95 2.51
C LEU A 40 4.66 6.63 3.41
N ASN A 41 4.37 7.49 4.39
CA ASN A 41 3.21 7.33 5.25
C ASN A 41 1.88 7.42 4.47
N ILE A 42 1.81 8.23 3.42
CA ILE A 42 0.64 8.27 2.53
C ILE A 42 0.48 6.91 1.82
N TYR A 43 1.55 6.38 1.22
CA TYR A 43 1.50 5.07 0.58
C TYR A 43 1.09 3.94 1.54
N LYS A 44 1.56 3.97 2.79
CA LYS A 44 1.17 3.00 3.84
C LYS A 44 -0.34 3.08 4.12
N LYS A 45 -0.90 4.29 4.29
CA LYS A 45 -2.35 4.50 4.46
C LYS A 45 -3.17 4.07 3.26
N GLU A 46 -2.67 4.28 2.04
CA GLU A 46 -3.34 3.81 0.82
C GLU A 46 -3.37 2.29 0.74
N ILE A 47 -2.30 1.60 1.15
CA ILE A 47 -2.30 0.13 1.25
C ILE A 47 -3.33 -0.34 2.28
N GLU A 48 -3.35 0.25 3.48
CA GLU A 48 -4.34 -0.09 4.51
C GLU A 48 -5.79 0.08 4.00
N ALA A 49 -6.08 1.15 3.25
CA ALA A 49 -7.39 1.36 2.64
C ALA A 49 -7.74 0.28 1.61
N LEU A 50 -6.79 -0.10 0.75
CA LEU A 50 -6.96 -1.16 -0.26
C LEU A 50 -7.13 -2.54 0.39
N GLU A 51 -6.37 -2.84 1.45
CA GLU A 51 -6.51 -4.07 2.23
C GLU A 51 -7.90 -4.16 2.87
N GLN A 52 -8.40 -3.05 3.43
CA GLN A 52 -9.75 -2.99 3.98
C GLN A 52 -10.82 -3.18 2.90
N GLU A 53 -10.66 -2.57 1.73
CA GLU A 53 -11.56 -2.77 0.59
C GLU A 53 -11.58 -4.25 0.15
N LEU A 54 -10.42 -4.89 0.10
CA LEU A 54 -10.30 -6.31 -0.22
C LEU A 54 -11.01 -7.21 0.80
N MET A 55 -10.89 -6.89 2.09
CA MET A 55 -11.64 -7.59 3.14
C MET A 55 -13.15 -7.44 2.95
N ASN A 56 -13.62 -6.24 2.60
CA ASN A 56 -15.04 -5.98 2.37
C ASN A 56 -15.56 -6.78 1.15
N LEU A 57 -14.80 -6.86 0.06
CA LEU A 57 -15.12 -7.71 -1.10
C LEU A 57 -15.17 -9.20 -0.75
N GLY A 58 -14.29 -9.66 0.16
CA GLY A 58 -14.34 -11.02 0.70
C GLY A 58 -15.61 -11.28 1.50
N ASN A 59 -16.01 -10.34 2.35
CA ASN A 59 -17.20 -10.44 3.22
C ASN A 59 -18.51 -10.34 2.44
N GLU A 60 -18.60 -9.49 1.42
CA GLU A 60 -19.80 -9.39 0.55
C GLU A 60 -20.10 -10.71 -0.17
N ASN A 61 -19.07 -11.48 -0.53
CA ASN A 61 -19.23 -12.81 -1.14
C ASN A 61 -19.68 -13.88 -0.14
N VAL A 62 -19.49 -13.67 1.16
CA VAL A 62 -19.97 -14.56 2.23
C VAL A 62 -21.43 -14.28 2.59
N ILE A 63 -21.85 -13.01 2.56
CA ILE A 63 -23.23 -12.61 2.91
C ILE A 63 -24.23 -12.93 1.79
N LYS A 64 -23.77 -13.02 0.53
CA LYS A 64 -24.62 -13.35 -0.63
C LYS A 64 -24.71 -14.86 -0.93
N LYS A 65 -24.19 -15.72 -0.06
CA LYS A 65 -24.19 -17.18 -0.21
C LYS A 65 -25.15 -17.84 0.78
#